data_AF-A0A4Q1AM64-F1
#
_entry.id   AF-A0A4Q1AM64-F1
#
_cell.length_a   1.000
_cell.length_b   1.000
_cell.length_c   1.000
_cell.angle_alpha   90.00
_cell.angle_beta   90.00
_cell.angle_gamma   90.00
#
_symmetry.space_group_name_H-M   'P 1'
#
loop_
_entity.id
_entity.type
_entity.pdbx_description
1 polymer ?
#
loop_
_entity_poly.entity_id
_entity_poly.type
_entity_poly.pdbx_seq_one_letter_code
_entity_poly.pdbx_strand_id
1 'polypeptide(L)'
;MIFAKIDFINLLPVHVYLKKRIQSSQIKSIINYKKSYPSKINKKLKKGKVDSGFISSIASRGEKKLDYGIIARKDVRSVILIPGKDKDDYQSETSNALAKILNLHGEVLIGDKALKFFHENPNIKVVDLALEWKKKYNLPFVFATLCYRKNGKMLNDIMKSFNKKEVKIPQYILKEYSKRSNVSGKNILEYLKRIDYDIKNAEKKALKKFLTFAKQKGF
;
A
#
# COMPACT_ATOMS: atom_id res chain seq x y z
N MET A 1 -13.55 -16.91 -4.96
CA MET A 1 -12.82 -15.64 -5.11
C MET A 1 -11.34 -15.85 -4.78
N ILE A 2 -10.45 -15.59 -5.71
CA ILE A 2 -8.99 -15.63 -5.52
C ILE A 2 -8.49 -14.22 -5.16
N PHE A 3 -8.27 -13.96 -3.88
CA PHE A 3 -7.74 -12.68 -3.40
C PHE A 3 -6.21 -12.70 -3.37
N ALA A 4 -5.59 -11.68 -3.97
CA ALA A 4 -4.14 -11.55 -4.09
C ALA A 4 -3.57 -10.84 -2.85
N LYS A 5 -2.65 -11.50 -2.14
CA LYS A 5 -2.02 -10.97 -0.92
C LYS A 5 -0.71 -10.25 -1.24
N ILE A 6 -0.63 -8.95 -0.97
CA ILE A 6 0.66 -8.22 -0.89
C ILE A 6 1.19 -8.32 0.54
N ASP A 7 2.46 -8.68 0.70
CA ASP A 7 3.06 -8.92 2.01
C ASP A 7 3.94 -7.79 2.52
N PHE A 8 3.36 -6.61 2.64
CA PHE A 8 3.95 -5.50 3.38
C PHE A 8 3.25 -5.31 4.71
N ILE A 9 3.95 -4.69 5.67
CA ILE A 9 3.38 -4.36 6.98
C ILE A 9 2.09 -3.53 6.81
N ASN A 10 2.02 -2.65 5.81
CA ASN A 10 0.87 -1.77 5.56
C ASN A 10 -0.45 -2.48 5.24
N LEU A 11 -0.47 -3.79 5.02
CA LEU A 11 -1.70 -4.55 4.82
C LEU A 11 -1.96 -5.53 5.96
N LEU A 12 -1.12 -5.54 7.00
CA LEU A 12 -1.28 -6.42 8.14
C LEU A 12 -2.68 -6.32 8.78
N PRO A 13 -3.25 -5.13 9.04
CA PRO A 13 -4.62 -5.02 9.54
C PRO A 13 -5.66 -5.65 8.62
N VAL A 14 -5.54 -5.45 7.31
CA VAL A 14 -6.43 -6.04 6.31
C VAL A 14 -6.30 -7.57 6.32
N HIS A 15 -5.09 -8.11 6.38
CA HIS A 15 -4.87 -9.56 6.40
C HIS A 15 -5.43 -10.22 7.65
N VAL A 16 -5.25 -9.59 8.82
CA VAL A 16 -5.82 -10.08 10.09
C VAL A 16 -7.35 -10.05 10.01
N TYR A 17 -7.92 -8.98 9.47
CA TYR A 17 -9.37 -8.86 9.29
C TYR A 17 -9.93 -9.94 8.35
N LEU A 18 -9.34 -10.09 7.16
CA LEU A 18 -9.77 -11.07 6.17
C LEU A 18 -9.62 -12.50 6.70
N LYS A 19 -8.57 -12.81 7.47
CA LYS A 19 -8.37 -14.13 8.09
C LYS A 19 -9.50 -14.50 9.07
N LYS A 20 -10.08 -13.51 9.76
CA LYS A 20 -11.21 -13.72 10.69
C LYS A 20 -12.55 -13.86 9.96
N ARG A 21 -12.76 -13.12 8.88
CA ARG A 21 -14.03 -13.11 8.12
C ARG A 21 -14.16 -14.26 7.13
N ILE A 22 -13.06 -14.67 6.50
CA ILE A 22 -13.05 -15.81 5.60
C ILE A 22 -12.98 -17.06 6.46
N GLN A 23 -14.03 -17.87 6.50
CA GLN A 23 -14.06 -19.09 7.32
C GLN A 23 -13.42 -20.27 6.59
N SER A 24 -13.66 -20.41 5.28
CA SER A 24 -13.17 -21.51 4.43
C SER A 24 -11.63 -21.65 4.45
N SER A 25 -11.16 -22.83 4.82
CA SER A 25 -9.74 -23.23 4.82
C SER A 25 -9.13 -23.23 3.41
N GLN A 26 -9.88 -23.66 2.40
CA GLN A 26 -9.47 -23.64 0.99
C GLN A 26 -9.19 -22.22 0.50
N ILE A 27 -10.10 -21.27 0.79
CA ILE A 27 -9.91 -19.87 0.41
C ILE A 27 -8.69 -19.27 1.13
N LYS A 28 -8.49 -19.59 2.43
CA LYS A 28 -7.29 -19.17 3.18
C LYS A 28 -6.01 -19.68 2.54
N SER A 29 -5.97 -20.95 2.14
CA SER A 29 -4.80 -21.57 1.49
C SER A 29 -4.47 -20.89 0.16
N ILE A 30 -5.49 -20.63 -0.67
CA ILE A 30 -5.33 -19.93 -1.95
C ILE A 30 -4.75 -18.52 -1.77
N ILE A 31 -5.24 -17.77 -0.77
CA ILE A 31 -4.74 -16.42 -0.46
C ILE A 31 -3.27 -16.46 -0.06
N ASN A 32 -2.88 -17.42 0.79
CA ASN A 32 -1.50 -17.57 1.23
C ASN A 32 -0.59 -18.03 0.09
N TYR A 33 -1.03 -18.94 -0.78
CA TYR A 33 -0.28 -19.42 -1.93
C TYR A 33 -0.05 -18.32 -3.00
N LYS A 34 -0.98 -17.37 -3.16
CA LYS A 34 -0.87 -16.31 -4.17
C LYS A 34 -0.12 -15.05 -3.70
N LYS A 35 0.49 -15.09 -2.50
CA LYS A 35 1.30 -14.02 -1.89
C LYS A 35 2.42 -13.52 -2.81
N SER A 36 2.57 -12.21 -2.98
CA SER A 36 3.64 -11.61 -3.80
C SER A 36 3.83 -10.11 -3.53
N TYR A 37 4.74 -9.46 -4.26
CA TYR A 37 4.94 -8.01 -4.23
C TYR A 37 4.04 -7.28 -5.26
N PRO A 38 3.81 -5.95 -5.12
CA PRO A 38 2.79 -5.21 -5.89
C PRO A 38 2.86 -5.41 -7.41
N SER A 39 4.03 -5.22 -8.03
CA SER A 39 4.16 -5.32 -9.50
C SER A 39 3.83 -6.71 -10.04
N LYS A 40 4.11 -7.79 -9.29
CA LYS A 40 3.71 -9.16 -9.67
C LYS A 40 2.21 -9.40 -9.48
N ILE A 41 1.60 -8.82 -8.46
CA ILE A 41 0.15 -8.87 -8.24
C ILE A 41 -0.62 -8.15 -9.35
N ASN A 42 -0.14 -6.97 -9.77
CA ASN A 42 -0.70 -6.22 -10.90
C ASN A 42 -0.76 -7.10 -12.17
N LYS A 43 0.35 -7.77 -12.51
CA LYS A 43 0.41 -8.70 -13.67
C LYS A 43 -0.56 -9.87 -13.53
N LYS A 44 -0.72 -10.42 -12.32
CA LYS A 44 -1.67 -11.53 -12.07
C LYS A 44 -3.13 -11.08 -12.25
N LEU A 45 -3.49 -9.88 -11.77
CA LEU A 45 -4.86 -9.35 -11.90
C LEU A 45 -5.22 -9.10 -13.37
N LYS A 46 -4.33 -8.44 -14.12
CA LYS A 46 -4.49 -8.21 -15.57
C LYS A 46 -4.66 -9.53 -16.34
N LYS A 47 -3.84 -10.54 -16.03
CA LYS A 47 -3.93 -11.88 -16.65
C LYS A 47 -5.10 -12.73 -16.12
N GLY A 48 -5.93 -12.23 -15.20
CA GLY A 48 -7.07 -12.97 -14.64
C GLY A 48 -6.68 -14.15 -13.75
N LYS A 49 -5.43 -14.22 -13.28
CA LYS A 49 -4.95 -15.27 -12.37
C LYS A 49 -5.40 -15.06 -10.92
N VAL A 50 -5.91 -13.87 -10.61
CA VAL A 50 -6.51 -13.48 -9.33
C VAL A 50 -7.76 -12.64 -9.62
N ASP A 51 -8.75 -12.71 -8.75
CA ASP A 51 -10.03 -12.01 -8.91
C ASP A 51 -9.99 -10.59 -8.33
N SER A 52 -9.22 -10.39 -7.27
CA SER A 52 -9.15 -9.12 -6.54
C SER A 52 -7.84 -8.97 -5.78
N GLY A 53 -7.50 -7.73 -5.43
CA GLY A 53 -6.33 -7.42 -4.62
C GLY A 53 -6.03 -5.92 -4.57
N PHE A 54 -5.20 -5.52 -3.62
CA PHE A 54 -4.63 -4.18 -3.63
C PHE A 54 -3.63 -4.09 -4.78
N ILE A 55 -3.78 -3.09 -5.63
CA ILE A 55 -2.84 -2.79 -6.72
C ILE A 55 -2.41 -1.34 -6.65
N SER A 56 -1.19 -1.07 -7.09
CA SER A 56 -0.61 0.28 -7.08
C SER A 56 -1.50 1.28 -7.83
N SER A 57 -1.55 2.54 -7.39
CA SER A 57 -2.43 3.56 -7.97
C SER A 57 -2.29 3.70 -9.48
N ILE A 58 -1.07 3.71 -10.02
CA ILE A 58 -0.84 3.75 -11.48
C ILE A 58 -1.53 2.58 -12.19
N ALA A 59 -1.31 1.36 -11.70
CA ALA A 59 -1.90 0.15 -12.26
C ALA A 59 -3.43 0.07 -12.08
N SER A 60 -4.03 0.86 -11.19
CA SER A 60 -5.49 0.89 -10.98
C SER A 60 -6.24 1.82 -11.94
N ARG A 61 -5.53 2.50 -12.83
CA ARG A 61 -6.12 3.31 -13.90
C ARG A 61 -6.96 2.39 -14.81
N GLY A 62 -8.25 2.71 -14.96
CA GLY A 62 -9.19 1.93 -15.76
C GLY A 62 -9.74 0.65 -15.10
N GLU A 63 -9.25 0.28 -13.92
CA GLU A 63 -9.70 -0.94 -13.22
C GLU A 63 -10.93 -0.67 -12.35
N LYS A 64 -11.81 -1.67 -12.24
CA LYS A 64 -12.92 -1.65 -11.27
C LYS A 64 -12.34 -1.71 -9.85
N LYS A 65 -12.82 -0.84 -8.96
CA LYS A 65 -12.28 -0.67 -7.61
C LYS A 65 -13.37 -0.43 -6.58
N LEU A 66 -13.09 -0.79 -5.34
CA LEU A 66 -13.87 -0.38 -4.18
C LEU A 66 -13.26 0.88 -3.56
N ASP A 67 -13.99 1.53 -2.66
CA ASP A 67 -13.54 2.70 -1.89
C ASP A 67 -12.59 2.33 -0.74
N TYR A 68 -11.64 1.43 -1.02
CA TYR A 68 -10.58 1.02 -0.11
C TYR A 68 -9.20 1.14 -0.77
N GLY A 69 -8.20 1.58 -0.02
CA GLY A 69 -6.83 1.76 -0.51
C GLY A 69 -5.75 1.68 0.56
N ILE A 70 -4.51 1.99 0.20
CA ILE A 70 -3.41 2.23 1.14
C ILE A 70 -3.13 3.73 1.07
N ILE A 71 -3.43 4.44 2.15
CA ILE A 71 -3.54 5.90 2.16
C ILE A 71 -2.63 6.47 3.22
N ALA A 72 -1.98 7.59 2.89
CA ALA A 72 -1.31 8.45 3.85
C ALA A 72 -1.94 9.83 3.81
N ARG A 73 -2.48 10.30 4.95
CA ARG A 73 -3.05 11.65 5.08
C ARG A 73 -2.02 12.71 5.50
N LYS A 74 -0.86 12.25 5.98
CA LYS A 74 0.32 13.01 6.41
C LYS A 74 1.59 12.26 5.95
N ASP A 75 2.65 12.28 6.74
CA ASP A 75 3.84 11.43 6.53
C ASP A 75 3.54 9.95 6.75
N VAL A 76 4.22 9.09 5.98
CA VAL A 76 4.02 7.64 5.93
C VAL A 76 5.24 6.85 6.42
N ARG A 77 6.44 7.42 6.37
CA ARG A 77 7.75 6.88 6.78
C ARG A 77 8.24 5.64 6.02
N SER A 78 7.36 4.94 5.32
CA SER A 78 7.68 3.77 4.49
C SER A 78 7.73 4.07 2.99
N VAL A 79 7.68 5.35 2.60
CA VAL A 79 7.88 5.82 1.23
C VAL A 79 8.72 7.08 1.30
N ILE A 80 10.03 6.89 1.19
CA ILE A 80 11.02 7.93 1.40
C ILE A 80 11.91 8.08 0.18
N LEU A 81 12.53 9.25 0.07
CA LEU A 81 13.57 9.55 -0.88
C LEU A 81 14.83 9.96 -0.10
N ILE A 82 15.93 9.28 -0.40
CA ILE A 82 17.25 9.56 0.16
C ILE A 82 17.95 10.51 -0.82
N PRO A 83 18.30 11.75 -0.41
CA PRO A 83 18.99 12.69 -1.29
C PRO A 83 20.29 12.12 -1.83
N GLY A 84 20.55 12.36 -3.12
CA GLY A 84 21.76 11.86 -3.79
C GLY A 84 21.47 11.46 -5.22
N LYS A 85 22.09 10.37 -5.68
CA LYS A 85 21.92 9.86 -7.03
C LYS A 85 20.50 9.34 -7.25
N ASP A 86 19.90 9.74 -8.38
CA ASP A 86 18.59 9.26 -8.80
C ASP A 86 18.59 7.74 -8.96
N LYS A 87 17.68 7.08 -8.25
CA LYS A 87 17.50 5.63 -8.32
C LYS A 87 16.06 5.24 -8.00
N ASP A 88 15.43 4.59 -8.96
CA ASP A 88 14.06 4.09 -8.85
C ASP A 88 14.00 2.83 -7.97
N ASP A 89 12.95 2.70 -7.15
CA ASP A 89 12.65 1.45 -6.45
C ASP A 89 11.94 0.48 -7.39
N TYR A 90 12.57 -0.65 -7.71
CA TYR A 90 12.01 -1.67 -8.61
C TYR A 90 10.67 -2.26 -8.11
N GLN A 91 10.34 -2.08 -6.82
CA GLN A 91 9.09 -2.56 -6.23
C GLN A 91 7.91 -1.58 -6.39
N SER A 92 8.12 -0.33 -6.85
CA SER A 92 7.06 0.69 -6.87
C SER A 92 7.12 1.70 -8.04
N GLU A 93 6.37 1.42 -9.10
CA GLU A 93 6.10 2.41 -10.16
C GLU A 93 5.41 3.68 -9.61
N THR A 94 4.50 3.53 -8.64
CA THR A 94 3.72 4.66 -8.08
C THR A 94 4.60 5.63 -7.30
N SER A 95 5.53 5.13 -6.49
CA SER A 95 6.44 5.99 -5.70
C SER A 95 7.50 6.64 -6.59
N ASN A 96 8.01 5.93 -7.60
CA ASN A 96 8.94 6.49 -8.58
C ASN A 96 8.29 7.64 -9.37
N ALA A 97 7.05 7.43 -9.85
CA ALA A 97 6.31 8.49 -10.52
C ALA A 97 6.02 9.68 -9.59
N LEU A 98 5.71 9.41 -8.31
CA LEU A 98 5.47 10.45 -7.32
C LEU A 98 6.72 11.35 -7.14
N ALA A 99 7.90 10.77 -7.01
CA ALA A 99 9.16 11.53 -6.93
C ALA A 99 9.35 12.43 -8.17
N LYS A 100 9.13 11.90 -9.38
CA LYS A 100 9.23 12.66 -10.64
C LYS A 100 8.18 13.77 -10.76
N ILE A 101 6.94 13.55 -10.29
CA ILE A 101 5.88 14.58 -10.27
C ILE A 101 6.18 15.70 -9.26
N LEU A 102 6.82 15.35 -8.15
CA LEU A 102 7.24 16.31 -7.15
C LEU A 102 8.54 17.05 -7.53
N ASN A 103 9.23 16.60 -8.59
CA ASN A 103 10.54 17.10 -9.01
C ASN A 103 11.60 16.94 -7.91
N LEU A 104 11.60 15.77 -7.27
CA LEU A 104 12.55 15.40 -6.23
C LEU A 104 13.57 14.42 -6.80
N HIS A 105 14.84 14.64 -6.47
CA HIS A 105 15.99 13.86 -6.96
C HIS A 105 16.66 13.09 -5.82
N GLY A 106 16.87 11.80 -6.01
CA GLY A 106 17.45 10.87 -5.04
C GLY A 106 17.02 9.42 -5.24
N GLU A 107 17.40 8.57 -4.29
CA GLU A 107 17.02 7.16 -4.27
C GLU A 107 15.66 6.99 -3.60
N VAL A 108 14.69 6.44 -4.34
CA VAL A 108 13.37 6.08 -3.79
C VAL A 108 13.50 4.75 -3.05
N LEU A 109 12.97 4.71 -1.83
CA LEU A 109 12.89 3.50 -1.02
C LEU A 109 11.47 3.33 -0.48
N ILE A 110 10.88 2.14 -0.68
CA ILE A 110 9.50 1.85 -0.23
C ILE A 110 9.36 0.62 0.67
N GLY A 111 8.23 0.54 1.36
CA GLY A 111 7.78 -0.64 2.09
C GLY A 111 8.56 -0.91 3.37
N ASP A 112 8.68 -2.19 3.72
CA ASP A 112 9.27 -2.63 4.98
C ASP A 112 10.77 -2.23 5.09
N LYS A 113 11.51 -2.24 3.97
CA LYS A 113 12.91 -1.78 3.92
C LYS A 113 13.06 -0.27 4.16
N ALA A 114 12.13 0.54 3.65
CA ALA A 114 12.11 1.98 3.91
C ALA A 114 11.80 2.28 5.37
N LEU A 115 10.83 1.56 5.94
CA LEU A 115 10.48 1.71 7.34
C LEU A 115 11.64 1.31 8.26
N LYS A 116 12.34 0.22 7.94
CA LYS A 116 13.56 -0.19 8.63
C LYS A 116 14.62 0.91 8.56
N PHE A 117 14.94 1.38 7.35
CA PHE A 117 15.92 2.45 7.13
C PHE A 117 15.60 3.70 7.94
N PHE A 118 14.34 4.14 7.92
CA PHE A 118 13.86 5.31 8.65
C PHE A 118 14.13 5.23 10.17
N HIS A 119 14.01 4.04 10.75
CA HIS A 119 14.23 3.84 12.19
C HIS A 119 15.69 3.59 12.57
N GLU A 120 16.47 2.93 11.71
CA GLU A 120 17.89 2.64 11.98
C GLU A 120 18.81 3.84 11.70
N ASN A 121 18.35 4.80 10.89
CA ASN A 121 19.16 5.94 10.46
C ASN A 121 18.49 7.29 10.78
N PRO A 122 18.21 7.61 12.06
CA PRO A 122 17.49 8.83 12.43
C PRO A 122 18.22 10.13 12.04
N ASN A 123 19.54 10.05 11.85
CA ASN A 123 20.39 11.19 11.50
C ASN A 123 20.54 11.38 9.98
N ILE A 124 20.12 10.41 9.17
CA ILE A 124 20.15 10.55 7.71
C ILE A 124 18.94 11.38 7.28
N LYS A 125 19.21 12.47 6.55
CA LYS A 125 18.17 13.30 5.98
C LYS A 125 17.40 12.49 4.93
N VAL A 126 16.11 12.30 5.15
CA VAL A 126 15.20 11.64 4.22
C VAL A 126 13.98 12.52 3.94
N VAL A 127 13.44 12.41 2.74
CA VAL A 127 12.24 13.13 2.33
C VAL A 127 11.07 12.14 2.27
N ASP A 128 10.00 12.40 3.03
CA ASP A 128 8.78 11.60 2.96
C ASP A 128 7.91 12.06 1.78
N LEU A 129 7.68 11.18 0.80
CA LEU A 129 6.99 11.58 -0.44
C LEU A 129 5.49 11.87 -0.22
N ALA A 130 4.85 11.23 0.76
CA ALA A 130 3.46 11.55 1.09
C ALA A 130 3.35 12.93 1.75
N LEU A 131 4.31 13.26 2.62
CA LEU A 131 4.39 14.58 3.24
C LEU A 131 4.63 15.68 2.21
N GLU A 132 5.56 15.50 1.27
CA GLU A 132 5.81 16.48 0.21
C GLU A 132 4.62 16.64 -0.73
N TRP A 133 3.92 15.55 -1.06
CA TRP A 133 2.64 15.64 -1.76
C TRP A 133 1.59 16.45 -1.00
N LYS A 134 1.46 16.20 0.30
CA LYS A 134 0.54 16.93 1.18
C LYS A 134 0.90 18.41 1.25
N LYS A 135 2.18 18.76 1.36
CA LYS A 135 2.64 20.16 1.33
C LYS A 135 2.29 20.85 0.01
N LYS A 136 2.57 20.19 -1.12
CA LYS A 136 2.39 20.78 -2.45
C LYS A 136 0.92 20.93 -2.86
N TYR A 137 0.06 19.99 -2.49
CA TYR A 137 -1.32 19.95 -3.00
C TYR A 137 -2.40 19.98 -1.92
N ASN A 138 -2.03 19.98 -0.64
CA ASN A 138 -2.93 19.84 0.50
C ASN A 138 -3.87 18.62 0.43
N LEU A 139 -3.46 17.56 -0.28
CA LEU A 139 -4.25 16.35 -0.47
C LEU A 139 -3.57 15.15 0.22
N PRO A 140 -4.34 14.16 0.68
CA PRO A 140 -3.77 12.87 1.07
C PRO A 140 -3.13 12.20 -0.16
N PHE A 141 -2.33 11.16 0.06
CA PHE A 141 -1.80 10.34 -1.02
C PHE A 141 -2.36 8.92 -0.96
N VAL A 142 -2.74 8.38 -2.12
CA VAL A 142 -3.24 7.00 -2.27
C VAL A 142 -2.17 6.21 -3.00
N PHE A 143 -1.54 5.25 -2.32
CA PHE A 143 -0.47 4.41 -2.89
C PHE A 143 -1.01 3.22 -3.66
N ALA A 144 -2.13 2.66 -3.21
CA ALA A 144 -2.78 1.52 -3.82
C ALA A 144 -4.29 1.58 -3.62
N THR A 145 -5.04 0.92 -4.49
CA THR A 145 -6.50 0.76 -4.39
C THR A 145 -6.88 -0.70 -4.44
N LEU A 146 -7.96 -1.07 -3.76
CA LEU A 146 -8.51 -2.41 -3.80
C LEU A 146 -9.33 -2.60 -5.08
N CYS A 147 -8.77 -3.35 -6.02
CA CYS A 147 -9.37 -3.61 -7.33
C CYS A 147 -9.90 -5.03 -7.43
N TYR A 148 -10.83 -5.22 -8.37
CA TYR A 148 -11.43 -6.52 -8.65
C TYR A 148 -11.77 -6.66 -10.14
N ARG A 149 -11.72 -7.89 -10.63
CA ARG A 149 -12.20 -8.27 -11.97
C ARG A 149 -13.56 -8.97 -11.90
N LYS A 150 -13.76 -9.81 -10.87
CA LYS A 150 -14.98 -10.59 -10.62
C LYS A 150 -15.36 -10.51 -9.14
N ASN A 151 -16.58 -10.90 -8.80
CA ASN A 151 -17.06 -11.02 -7.42
C ASN A 151 -17.05 -9.70 -6.62
N GLY A 152 -17.27 -8.56 -7.27
CA GLY A 152 -17.23 -7.23 -6.64
C GLY A 152 -18.22 -7.06 -5.48
N LYS A 153 -19.45 -7.57 -5.62
CA LYS A 153 -20.47 -7.55 -4.55
C LYS A 153 -19.99 -8.31 -3.30
N MET A 154 -19.53 -9.55 -3.49
CA MET A 154 -18.97 -10.37 -2.40
C MET A 154 -17.77 -9.67 -1.73
N LEU A 155 -16.85 -9.09 -2.51
CA LEU A 155 -15.71 -8.36 -1.96
C LEU A 155 -16.16 -7.14 -1.15
N ASN A 156 -17.15 -6.40 -1.66
CA ASN A 156 -17.74 -5.26 -0.95
C ASN A 156 -18.42 -5.69 0.35
N ASP A 157 -19.16 -6.79 0.34
CA ASP A 157 -19.81 -7.33 1.54
C ASP A 157 -18.81 -7.76 2.62
N ILE A 158 -17.65 -8.28 2.21
CA ILE A 158 -16.56 -8.59 3.13
C ILE A 158 -15.93 -7.30 3.66
N MET A 159 -15.69 -6.31 2.81
CA MET A 159 -14.92 -5.11 3.18
C MET A 159 -15.74 -4.02 3.85
N LYS A 160 -17.06 -3.94 3.64
CA LYS A 160 -17.92 -2.85 4.17
C LYS A 160 -17.82 -2.68 5.68
N SER A 161 -17.59 -3.77 6.42
CA SER A 161 -17.43 -3.77 7.87
C SER A 161 -15.96 -3.74 8.31
N PHE A 162 -15.03 -3.37 7.43
CA PHE A 162 -13.62 -3.24 7.77
C PHE A 162 -13.38 -1.91 8.47
N ASN A 163 -13.01 -1.97 9.75
CA ASN A 163 -12.55 -0.83 10.52
C ASN A 163 -11.18 -1.13 11.12
N LYS A 164 -10.13 -0.42 10.67
CA LYS A 164 -8.76 -0.65 11.16
C LYS A 164 -8.62 -0.50 12.68
N LYS A 165 -9.44 0.34 13.32
CA LYS A 165 -9.38 0.61 14.77
C LYS A 165 -9.81 -0.60 15.60
N GLU A 166 -10.66 -1.46 15.04
CA GLU A 166 -11.17 -2.67 15.70
C GLU A 166 -10.25 -3.88 15.48
N VAL A 167 -9.28 -3.78 14.57
CA VAL A 167 -8.37 -4.88 14.27
C VAL A 167 -7.26 -4.97 15.31
N LYS A 168 -7.44 -5.88 16.26
CA LYS A 168 -6.36 -6.31 17.18
C LYS A 168 -5.42 -7.28 16.47
N ILE A 169 -4.15 -6.91 16.36
CA ILE A 169 -3.08 -7.73 15.77
C ILE A 169 -2.60 -8.75 16.82
N PRO A 170 -2.75 -10.06 16.59
CA PRO A 170 -2.23 -11.07 17.51
C PRO A 170 -0.71 -11.00 17.65
N GLN A 171 -0.21 -11.21 18.88
CA GLN A 171 1.22 -11.06 19.19
C GLN A 171 2.12 -11.97 18.37
N TYR A 172 1.70 -13.20 18.07
CA TYR A 172 2.48 -14.12 17.23
C TYR A 172 2.65 -13.61 15.80
N ILE A 173 1.62 -12.98 15.23
CA ILE A 173 1.68 -12.36 13.89
C ILE A 173 2.59 -11.13 13.93
N LEU A 174 2.48 -10.31 14.98
CA LEU A 174 3.36 -9.16 15.14
C LEU A 174 4.83 -9.58 15.24
N LYS A 175 5.14 -10.66 15.98
CA LYS A 175 6.49 -11.23 16.07
C LYS A 175 6.99 -11.75 14.71
N GLU A 176 6.14 -12.43 13.93
CA GLU A 176 6.48 -12.88 12.57
C GLU A 176 6.82 -11.69 11.66
N TYR A 177 6.00 -10.65 11.67
CA TYR A 177 6.23 -9.45 10.87
C TYR A 177 7.47 -8.68 11.34
N SER A 178 7.73 -8.66 12.64
CA SER A 178 8.93 -8.04 13.20
C SER A 178 10.19 -8.76 12.75
N LYS A 179 10.23 -10.10 12.86
CA LYS A 179 11.37 -10.92 12.44
C LYS A 179 11.65 -10.81 10.95
N ARG A 180 10.62 -10.86 10.09
CA ARG A 180 10.81 -10.84 8.62
C ARG A 180 11.24 -9.47 8.08
N SER A 181 10.81 -8.38 8.72
CA SER A 181 11.10 -7.00 8.27
C SER A 181 12.30 -6.37 8.97
N ASN A 182 12.76 -6.99 10.07
CA ASN A 182 13.72 -6.41 11.00
C ASN A 182 13.27 -5.05 11.58
N VAL A 183 11.95 -4.85 11.70
CA VAL A 183 11.35 -3.68 12.34
C VAL A 183 10.74 -4.11 13.66
N SER A 184 11.00 -3.39 14.75
CA SER A 184 10.45 -3.74 16.07
C SER A 184 8.91 -3.75 16.05
N GLY A 185 8.29 -4.61 16.87
CA GLY A 185 6.84 -4.65 17.00
C GLY A 185 6.23 -3.29 17.39
N LYS A 186 6.92 -2.52 18.24
CA LYS A 186 6.55 -1.15 18.61
C LYS A 186 6.51 -0.23 17.38
N ASN A 187 7.57 -0.24 16.57
CA ASN A 187 7.67 0.59 15.37
C ASN A 187 6.63 0.18 14.31
N ILE A 188 6.34 -1.12 14.17
CA ILE A 188 5.25 -1.62 13.33
C ILE A 188 3.90 -1.03 13.76
N LEU A 189 3.58 -1.11 15.06
CA LEU A 189 2.31 -0.59 15.57
C LEU A 189 2.20 0.93 15.42
N GLU A 190 3.30 1.67 15.63
CA GLU A 190 3.32 3.11 15.41
C GLU A 190 3.13 3.46 13.92
N TYR A 191 3.82 2.75 13.04
CA TYR A 191 3.68 2.91 11.59
C TYR A 191 2.23 2.66 11.12
N LEU A 192 1.59 1.61 11.61
CA LEU A 192 0.22 1.27 11.22
C LEU A 192 -0.82 2.35 11.60
N LYS A 193 -0.53 3.21 12.60
CA LYS A 193 -1.38 4.37 12.91
C LYS A 193 -1.40 5.38 11.76
N ARG A 194 -0.34 5.43 10.95
CA ARG A 194 -0.12 6.37 9.84
C ARG A 194 -0.76 5.92 8.54
N ILE A 195 -1.20 4.66 8.46
CA ILE A 195 -1.84 4.09 7.27
C ILE A 195 -3.35 4.09 7.44
N ASP A 196 -4.04 4.71 6.50
CA ASP A 196 -5.49 4.69 6.36
C ASP A 196 -5.91 3.83 5.18
N TYR A 197 -7.19 3.43 5.17
CA TYR A 197 -7.71 2.53 4.14
C TYR A 197 -9.02 2.98 3.51
N ASP A 198 -9.74 3.93 4.10
CA ASP A 198 -11.02 4.42 3.60
C ASP A 198 -10.81 5.52 2.55
N ILE A 199 -11.22 5.25 1.30
CA ILE A 199 -11.16 6.26 0.23
C ILE A 199 -12.45 7.10 0.27
N LYS A 200 -12.32 8.36 0.69
CA LYS A 200 -13.40 9.35 0.68
C LYS A 200 -13.17 10.38 -0.42
N ASN A 201 -13.89 11.50 -0.37
CA ASN A 201 -13.83 12.54 -1.40
C ASN A 201 -12.43 13.14 -1.58
N ALA A 202 -11.69 13.38 -0.49
CA ALA A 202 -10.35 13.92 -0.56
C ALA A 202 -9.36 12.94 -1.22
N GLU A 203 -9.46 11.64 -0.89
CA GLU A 203 -8.65 10.57 -1.46
C GLU A 203 -9.00 10.30 -2.93
N LYS A 204 -10.29 10.37 -3.31
CA LYS A 204 -10.73 10.32 -4.73
C LYS A 204 -10.13 11.47 -5.53
N LYS A 205 -10.19 12.70 -4.99
CA LYS A 205 -9.58 13.90 -5.61
C LYS A 205 -8.06 13.76 -5.74
N ALA A 206 -7.39 13.29 -4.69
CA ALA A 206 -5.96 13.02 -4.69
C ALA A 206 -5.55 11.99 -5.74
N LEU A 207 -6.24 10.84 -5.77
CA LEU A 207 -5.97 9.77 -6.73
C LEU A 207 -6.17 10.26 -8.16
N LYS A 208 -7.27 10.96 -8.45
CA LYS A 208 -7.51 11.55 -9.78
C LYS A 208 -6.39 12.51 -10.18
N LYS A 209 -6.00 13.43 -9.29
CA LYS A 209 -4.93 14.40 -9.54
C LYS A 209 -3.58 13.73 -9.81
N PHE A 210 -3.20 12.76 -8.98
CA PHE A 210 -1.98 11.99 -9.17
C PHE A 210 -1.98 11.24 -10.51
N LEU A 211 -3.07 10.56 -10.86
CA LEU A 211 -3.15 9.80 -12.11
C LEU A 211 -3.08 10.67 -13.36
N THR A 212 -3.62 11.89 -13.31
CA THR A 212 -3.49 12.89 -14.38
C THR A 212 -2.03 13.31 -14.57
N PHE A 213 -1.33 13.66 -13.48
CA PHE A 213 0.08 14.05 -13.54
C PHE A 213 0.99 12.90 -13.97
N ALA A 214 0.72 11.69 -13.47
CA ALA A 214 1.42 10.48 -13.89
C ALA A 214 1.31 10.29 -15.41
N LYS A 215 0.10 10.42 -15.97
CA LYS A 215 -0.14 10.31 -17.41
C LYS A 215 0.66 11.35 -18.20
N GLN A 216 0.70 12.60 -17.72
CA GLN A 216 1.46 13.68 -18.38
C GLN A 216 2.98 13.44 -18.35
N LYS A 217 3.48 12.68 -17.38
CA LYS A 217 4.90 12.31 -17.26
C LYS A 217 5.25 10.96 -17.91
N GLY A 218 4.33 10.35 -18.65
CA GLY A 218 4.56 9.10 -19.38
C GLY A 218 4.35 7.82 -18.56
N PHE A 219 3.64 7.89 -17.43
CA PHE A 219 3.27 6.74 -16.59
C PHE A 219 1.80 6.33 -16.74
#